data_AF-A0A9D1MU23-F1
#
_entry.id   AF-A0A9D1MU23-F1
#
_cell.length_a   1.000
_cell.length_b   1.000
_cell.length_c   1.000
_cell.angle_alpha   90.00
_cell.angle_beta   90.00
_cell.angle_gamma   90.00
#
_symmetry.space_group_name_H-M   'P 1'
#
loop_
_entity.id
_entity.type
_entity.pdbx_description
1 polymer ?
#
loop_
_entity_poly.entity_id
_entity_poly.type
_entity_poly.pdbx_seq_one_letter_code
_entity_poly.pdbx_strand_id
1 'polypeptide(L)' 'MNELKEARQAAGLTQQKMSEIFKIPKRTIENWEAGSRKPPEWAKLLVLEKLQRIKKENTEK' A
#
# COMPACT_ATOMS: atom_id res chain seq x y z
N MET A 1 6.90 -11.70 6.25
CA MET A 1 6.63 -10.24 6.25
C MET A 1 6.22 -9.86 4.84
N ASN A 2 5.25 -8.95 4.66
CA ASN A 2 4.66 -8.70 3.35
C ASN A 2 5.12 -7.34 2.82
N GLU A 3 5.75 -7.33 1.66
CA GLU A 3 6.35 -6.15 1.02
C GLU A 3 5.38 -4.96 0.93
N LEU A 4 4.10 -5.24 0.63
CA LEU A 4 3.07 -4.20 0.53
C LEU A 4 2.80 -3.53 1.90
N LYS A 5 2.80 -4.34 2.96
CA LYS A 5 2.58 -3.87 4.34
C LYS A 5 3.74 -2.99 4.80
N GLU A 6 4.97 -3.42 4.50
CA GLU A 6 6.18 -2.68 4.82
C GLU A 6 6.23 -1.34 4.05
N ALA A 7 5.95 -1.36 2.75
CA ALA A 7 5.89 -0.14 1.94
C ALA A 7 4.82 0.84 2.46
N ARG A 8 3.65 0.34 2.87
CA ARG A 8 2.59 1.18 3.45
C ARG A 8 3.04 1.81 4.78
N GLN A 9 3.64 1.01 5.67
CA GLN A 9 4.13 1.49 6.95
C GLN A 9 5.27 2.50 6.78
N ALA A 10 6.19 2.27 5.84
CA ALA A 10 7.26 3.19 5.51
C ALA A 10 6.73 4.51 4.93
N ALA A 11 5.60 4.48 4.22
CA ALA A 11 4.90 5.67 3.75
C ALA A 11 4.09 6.39 4.85
N GLY A 12 4.05 5.86 6.08
CA GLY A 12 3.29 6.44 7.20
C GLY A 12 1.78 6.32 7.08
N LEU A 13 1.28 5.41 6.23
CA LEU A 13 -0.15 5.28 5.96
C LEU A 13 -0.82 4.18 6.79
N THR A 14 -2.05 4.43 7.23
CA THR A 14 -2.95 3.37 7.72
C THR A 14 -3.58 2.62 6.54
N GLN A 15 -4.09 1.40 6.77
CA GLN A 15 -4.84 0.65 5.75
C GLN A 15 -6.08 1.42 5.28
N GLN A 16 -6.75 2.13 6.19
CA GLN A 16 -7.88 3.00 5.86
C GLN A 16 -7.45 4.15 4.94
N LYS A 17 -6.31 4.81 5.25
CA LYS A 17 -5.83 5.91 4.43
C LYS A 17 -5.40 5.45 3.04
N MET A 18 -4.75 4.29 2.96
CA MET A 18 -4.44 3.64 1.70
C MET A 18 -5.71 3.32 0.90
N SER A 19 -6.77 2.82 1.56
CA SER A 19 -8.06 2.57 0.89
C SER A 19 -8.64 3.83 0.25
N GLU A 20 -8.59 4.96 0.94
CA GLU A 20 -9.08 6.25 0.45
C GLU A 20 -8.28 6.79 -0.75
N ILE A 21 -6.94 6.70 -0.69
CA ILE A 21 -6.02 7.22 -1.72
C ILE A 21 -6.08 6.37 -2.98
N PHE A 22 -6.04 5.05 -2.82
CA PHE A 22 -5.96 4.12 -3.94
C PHE A 22 -7.34 3.71 -4.46
N LYS A 23 -8.42 4.07 -3.75
CA LYS A 23 -9.80 3.62 -4.01
C LYS A 23 -9.93 2.10 -4.06
N ILE A 24 -9.04 1.41 -3.36
CA ILE A 24 -9.05 -0.04 -3.18
C ILE A 24 -9.79 -0.33 -1.87
N PRO A 25 -10.78 -1.24 -1.83
CA PRO A 25 -11.44 -1.58 -0.58
C PRO A 25 -10.46 -2.01 0.50
N LYS A 26 -10.61 -1.49 1.72
CA LYS A 26 -9.74 -1.82 2.87
C LYS A 26 -9.56 -3.34 3.04
N ARG A 27 -10.64 -4.11 2.88
CA ARG A 27 -10.61 -5.57 2.98
C ARG A 27 -9.76 -6.25 1.90
N THR A 28 -9.64 -5.64 0.72
CA THR A 28 -8.72 -6.12 -0.33
C THR A 28 -7.27 -5.88 0.08
N ILE A 29 -6.97 -4.71 0.65
CA ILE A 29 -5.63 -4.39 1.18
C ILE A 29 -5.28 -5.34 2.34
N GLU A 30 -6.21 -5.58 3.27
CA GLU A 30 -6.04 -6.56 4.36
C GLU A 30 -5.72 -7.96 3.82
N ASN A 31 -6.47 -8.43 2.82
CA ASN A 31 -6.24 -9.75 2.21
C ASN A 31 -4.89 -9.83 1.49
N TRP A 32 -4.49 -8.74 0.81
CA TRP A 32 -3.18 -8.65 0.18
C TRP A 32 -2.06 -8.69 1.22
N GLU A 33 -2.16 -7.90 2.29
CA GLU A 33 -1.18 -7.83 3.38
C GLU A 33 -1.11 -9.11 4.22
N ALA A 34 -2.23 -9.81 4.41
CA ALA A 34 -2.30 -11.10 5.09
C ALA A 34 -1.81 -12.27 4.21
N GLY A 35 -1.63 -12.05 2.90
CA GLY A 35 -1.23 -13.08 1.95
C GLY A 35 -2.35 -14.06 1.59
N SER A 36 -3.61 -13.80 2.00
CA SER A 36 -4.75 -14.65 1.63
C SER A 36 -5.10 -14.54 0.15
N ARG A 37 -4.79 -13.38 -0.47
CA ARG A 37 -4.88 -13.15 -1.91
C ARG A 37 -3.66 -12.40 -2.39
N LYS A 38 -3.12 -12.79 -3.54
CA LYS A 38 -2.07 -12.03 -4.21
C LYS A 38 -2.71 -10.95 -5.10
N PRO A 39 -2.29 -9.68 -5.01
CA PRO A 39 -2.66 -8.68 -6.00
C PRO A 39 -2.18 -9.13 -7.40
N PRO A 40 -2.89 -8.75 -8.47
CA PRO A 40 -2.33 -8.80 -9.81
C PRO A 40 -1.00 -8.05 -9.87
N GLU A 41 -0.03 -8.56 -10.65
CA GLU A 41 1.32 -8.00 -10.67
C GLU A 41 1.34 -6.50 -11.02
N TRP A 42 0.55 -6.10 -12.03
CA TRP A 42 0.42 -4.69 -12.42
C TRP A 42 -0.11 -3.81 -11.27
N ALA A 43 -1.05 -4.32 -10.47
CA ALA A 43 -1.65 -3.57 -9.38
C ALA A 43 -0.65 -3.44 -8.23
N LYS A 44 0.12 -4.50 -7.96
CA LYS A 44 1.21 -4.50 -6.99
C LYS A 44 2.24 -3.42 -7.33
N LEU A 45 2.70 -3.38 -8.58
CA LEU A 45 3.70 -2.42 -9.05
C LEU A 45 3.22 -0.97 -8.89
N LEU A 46 2.00 -0.65 -9.35
CA LEU A 46 1.43 0.70 -9.23
C LEU A 46 1.27 1.14 -7.78
N VAL A 47 0.83 0.22 -6.92
CA VAL A 47 0.65 0.53 -5.50
C VAL A 47 1.99 0.79 -4.82
N LEU A 48 2.99 -0.05 -5.07
CA LEU A 48 4.33 0.13 -4.51
C LEU A 48 4.98 1.44 -4.99
N GLU A 49 4.91 1.75 -6.28
CA GLU A 49 5.45 3.00 -6.83
C GLU A 49 4.84 4.22 -6.14
N LYS A 50 3.52 4.24 -5.99
CA LYS A 50 2.82 5.36 -5.38
C LYS A 50 3.07 5.46 -3.87
N LEU A 51 3.19 4.35 -3.16
CA LEU A 51 3.62 4.34 -1.75
C LEU A 51 5.03 4.91 -1.59
N GLN A 52 5.95 4.61 -2.50
CA GLN A 52 7.30 5.19 -2.49
C GLN A 52 7.28 6.71 -2.71
N ARG A 53 6.43 7.20 -3.64
CA ARG A 53 6.26 8.65 -3.83
C ARG A 53 5.72 9.33 -2.57
N ILE A 54 4.68 8.77 -1.94
CA ILE A 54 4.10 9.31 -0.70
C ILE A 54 5.13 9.31 0.43
N LYS A 55 5.94 8.26 0.54
CA LYS A 55 7.05 8.20 1.50
C LYS A 55 8.03 9.36 1.28
N LYS A 56 8.43 9.62 0.03
CA LYS A 56 9.34 10.70 -0.31
C LYS A 56 8.75 12.07 0.05
N GLU A 57 7.49 12.31 -0.32
CA GLU A 57 6.76 13.54 0.04
C GLU A 57 6.64 13.76 1.56
N ASN A 58 6.49 12.68 2.34
CA ASN A 58 6.48 12.74 3.80
C ASN A 58 7.87 12.92 4.44
N THR A 59 8.95 12.67 3.71
CA THR A 59 10.33 12.86 4.19
C THR A 59 10.84 14.27 3.89
N GLU A 60 10.26 14.94 2.89
CA GLU A 60 10.59 16.32 2.49
C GLU A 60 9.73 17.38 3.21
N LYS A 61 8.82 16.96 4.10
CA LYS A 61 8.04 17.82 5.01
C LYS A 61 8.61 17.80 6.41
#